data_AF-H3RA50-F1
#
_entry.id   AF-H3RA50-F1
#
_cell.length_a   1.000
_cell.length_b   1.000
_cell.length_c   1.000
_cell.angle_alpha   90.00
_cell.angle_beta   90.00
_cell.angle_gamma   90.00
#
_symmetry.space_group_name_H-M   'P 1'
#
loop_
_entity.id
_entity.type
_entity.pdbx_description
1 polymer ?
#
loop_
_entity_poly.entity_id
_entity_poly.type
_entity_poly.pdbx_seq_one_letter_code
_entity_poly.pdbx_strand_id
1 'polypeptide(L)'
;MRALAQYHLMDTPPNEAFDRLTILAARLFSVPVAFVSLIDEKRQFFKSRYGLQITEISRSVAFCHHTLESDSILCVPDALNDPRFCNSPLVLGYPYIRFYAGVPLITPDGHRIGTLCLTDNHPRPAMSPTDRQNLTDLAALVMDRMEVHRMEVLRHASQQRLEAISVTSPDAIICTDLNRGITFWNPAATNMFGYDASEMMGKYVAGLIPERCQTDYRNELDRLEHDDDAIAVPRTLQIWGKRCNGEEFPAEVSFSGWREGEERYVGMIIRDVTLRYESEARLCELASLDMLTRLASRSAFMTQLSKLTESGVPYTLLMTDLDSFKEVNDTLNN
;
A
#
# COMPACT_ATOMS: atom_id res chain seq x y z
N MET A 1 -4.47 25.31 9.59
CA MET A 1 -5.30 24.20 10.11
C MET A 1 -5.25 22.92 9.27
N ARG A 2 -4.83 22.99 7.99
CA ARG A 2 -4.48 21.78 7.20
C ARG A 2 -3.26 21.01 7.72
N ALA A 3 -2.23 21.70 8.22
CA ALA A 3 -1.00 21.06 8.69
C ALA A 3 -1.23 20.10 9.86
N LEU A 4 -1.94 20.52 10.92
CA LEU A 4 -2.24 19.66 12.08
C LEU A 4 -3.03 18.40 11.69
N ALA A 5 -3.96 18.51 10.74
CA ALA A 5 -4.77 17.38 10.29
C ALA A 5 -3.93 16.23 9.70
N GLN A 6 -2.78 16.53 9.09
CA GLN A 6 -1.90 15.51 8.50
C GLN A 6 -1.30 14.56 9.53
N TYR A 7 -1.18 15.00 10.80
CA TYR A 7 -0.61 14.18 11.86
C TYR A 7 -1.61 13.19 12.46
N HIS A 8 -2.92 13.35 12.23
CA HIS A 8 -3.95 12.45 12.77
C HIS A 8 -3.87 12.25 14.30
N LEU A 9 -3.41 13.27 15.04
CA LEU A 9 -3.20 13.19 16.50
C LEU A 9 -4.35 13.76 17.33
N MET A 10 -5.27 14.52 16.73
CA MET A 10 -6.45 15.06 17.42
C MET A 10 -7.41 13.93 17.80
N ASP A 11 -8.02 14.03 18.99
CA ASP A 11 -8.99 13.06 19.53
C ASP A 11 -8.48 11.60 19.61
N THR A 12 -7.16 11.43 19.63
CA THR A 12 -6.56 10.09 19.75
C THR A 12 -6.34 9.72 21.22
N PRO A 13 -6.31 8.41 21.55
CA PRO A 13 -5.97 7.95 22.88
C PRO A 13 -4.60 8.45 23.37
N PRO A 14 -4.35 8.38 24.70
CA PRO A 14 -3.03 8.61 25.27
C PRO A 14 -1.95 7.78 24.58
N ASN A 15 -0.75 8.32 24.48
CA ASN A 15 0.35 7.68 23.78
C ASN A 15 1.61 7.78 24.64
N GLU A 16 2.13 6.61 25.01
CA GLU A 16 3.22 6.49 25.98
C GLU A 16 4.48 7.25 25.58
N ALA A 17 4.78 7.36 24.28
CA ALA A 17 5.95 8.08 23.81
C ALA A 17 5.85 9.59 24.09
N PHE A 18 4.66 10.18 23.88
CA PHE A 18 4.42 11.58 24.24
C PHE A 18 4.38 11.76 25.76
N ASP A 19 3.78 10.82 26.49
CA ASP A 19 3.71 10.86 27.96
C ASP A 19 5.10 10.85 28.61
N ARG A 20 6.02 10.05 28.09
CA ARG A 20 7.42 10.04 28.56
C ARG A 20 8.10 11.41 28.39
N LEU A 21 7.91 12.07 27.25
CA LEU A 21 8.46 13.41 26.99
C LEU A 21 7.83 14.47 27.91
N THR A 22 6.52 14.42 28.10
CA THR A 22 5.80 15.32 29.01
C THR A 22 6.25 15.15 30.47
N ILE A 23 6.40 13.91 30.92
CA ILE A 23 6.90 13.58 32.27
C ILE A 23 8.35 14.06 32.43
N LEU A 24 9.19 13.84 31.42
CA LEU A 24 10.58 14.31 31.42
C LEU A 24 10.65 15.83 31.55
N ALA A 25 9.82 16.56 30.79
CA ALA A 25 9.72 18.02 30.90
C ALA A 25 9.31 18.45 32.32
N ALA A 26 8.27 17.83 32.89
CA ALA A 26 7.84 18.15 34.26
C ALA A 26 8.96 17.94 35.29
N ARG A 27 9.70 16.83 35.19
CA ARG A 27 10.81 16.51 36.09
C ARG A 27 12.00 17.43 35.90
N LEU A 28 12.41 17.67 34.67
CA LEU A 28 13.58 18.51 34.34
C LEU A 28 13.41 19.93 34.88
N PHE A 29 12.22 20.51 34.73
CA PHE A 29 11.92 21.85 35.22
C PHE A 29 11.34 21.88 36.64
N SER A 30 11.20 20.71 37.26
CA SER A 30 10.60 20.53 38.59
C SER A 30 9.24 21.22 38.73
N VAL A 31 8.39 21.18 37.69
CA VAL A 31 7.05 21.78 37.69
C VAL A 31 5.97 20.74 37.99
N PRO A 32 4.86 21.11 38.66
CA PRO A 32 3.79 20.18 38.98
C PRO A 32 2.99 19.76 37.74
N VAL A 33 2.99 20.59 36.70
CA VAL A 33 2.21 20.36 35.49
C VAL A 33 3.04 20.63 34.24
N ALA A 34 3.00 19.69 33.30
CA ALA A 34 3.49 19.86 31.94
C ALA A 34 2.54 19.19 30.95
N PHE A 35 2.49 19.68 29.72
CA PHE A 35 1.63 19.08 28.70
C PHE A 35 2.09 19.41 27.28
N VAL A 36 1.84 18.47 26.38
CA VAL A 36 1.87 18.66 24.93
C VAL A 36 0.43 18.91 24.48
N SER A 37 0.20 20.05 23.85
CA SER A 37 -1.13 20.43 23.36
C SER A 37 -1.14 20.70 21.86
N LEU A 38 -2.25 20.37 21.22
CA LEU A 38 -2.54 20.60 19.81
C LEU A 38 -3.71 21.57 19.71
N ILE A 39 -3.65 22.53 18.80
CA ILE A 39 -4.61 23.64 18.75
C ILE A 39 -5.26 23.70 17.37
N ASP A 40 -6.58 23.54 17.36
CA ASP A 40 -7.42 23.68 16.17
C ASP A 40 -8.20 25.01 16.18
N GLU A 41 -9.24 25.16 15.35
CA GLU A 41 -10.00 26.41 15.27
C GLU A 41 -10.77 26.73 16.55
N LYS A 42 -11.18 25.70 17.30
CA LYS A 42 -12.19 25.82 18.37
C LYS A 42 -11.60 25.53 19.76
N ARG A 43 -10.63 24.63 19.85
CA ARG A 43 -10.16 24.10 21.13
C ARG A 43 -8.66 23.85 21.14
N GLN A 44 -8.13 23.74 22.36
CA GLN A 44 -6.84 23.16 22.65
C GLN A 44 -7.07 21.75 23.19
N PHE A 45 -6.53 20.76 22.49
CA PHE A 45 -6.56 19.35 22.88
C PHE A 45 -5.23 18.98 23.54
N PHE A 46 -5.26 18.35 24.71
CA PHE A 46 -4.06 17.90 25.40
C PHE A 46 -3.68 16.50 24.93
N LYS A 47 -2.75 16.41 23.98
CA LYS A 47 -2.26 15.13 23.45
C LYS A 47 -1.54 14.31 24.51
N SER A 48 -0.84 14.98 25.42
CA SER A 48 -0.18 14.38 26.58
C SER A 48 -0.14 15.36 27.73
N ARG A 49 -0.29 14.86 28.96
CA ARG A 49 -0.43 15.68 30.16
C ARG A 49 0.17 14.99 31.38
N TYR A 50 0.84 15.76 32.22
CA TYR A 50 1.31 15.38 33.54
C TYR A 50 0.76 16.37 34.56
N GLY A 51 0.21 15.88 35.69
CA GLY A 51 -0.32 16.71 36.77
C GLY A 51 -1.63 17.46 36.46
N LEU A 52 -2.20 17.28 35.27
CA LEU A 52 -3.41 17.97 34.82
C LEU A 52 -4.51 16.94 34.48
N GLN A 53 -5.75 17.16 34.92
CA GLN A 53 -6.86 16.19 34.73
C GLN A 53 -7.72 16.44 33.48
N ILE A 54 -7.75 17.66 32.98
CA ILE A 54 -8.54 18.05 31.81
C ILE A 54 -7.89 17.56 30.51
N THR A 55 -8.72 17.18 29.53
CA THR A 55 -8.29 16.65 28.22
C THR A 55 -8.42 17.65 27.08
N GLU A 56 -9.21 18.70 27.28
CA GLU A 56 -9.30 19.84 26.36
C GLU A 56 -9.82 21.09 27.05
N ILE A 57 -9.60 22.25 26.42
CA ILE A 57 -10.18 23.54 26.80
C ILE A 57 -10.58 24.35 25.56
N SER A 58 -11.45 25.33 25.74
CA SER A 58 -11.74 26.33 24.70
C SER A 58 -10.46 27.08 24.32
N ARG A 59 -10.25 27.29 23.02
CA ARG A 59 -9.10 28.06 22.52
C ARG A 59 -9.10 29.51 23.04
N SER A 60 -10.27 30.08 23.32
CA SER A 60 -10.41 31.46 23.78
C SER A 60 -9.82 31.72 25.18
N VAL A 61 -9.65 30.68 26.00
CA VAL A 61 -9.10 30.80 27.36
C VAL A 61 -7.68 30.24 27.49
N ALA A 62 -7.14 29.70 26.39
CA ALA A 62 -5.86 29.01 26.35
C ALA A 62 -4.66 29.96 26.33
N PHE A 63 -3.73 29.80 27.28
CA PHE A 63 -2.43 30.49 27.24
C PHE A 63 -1.64 30.16 25.97
N CYS A 64 -1.74 28.92 25.52
CA CYS A 64 -1.04 28.42 24.35
C CYS A 64 -1.43 29.16 23.07
N HIS A 65 -2.62 29.77 23.00
CA HIS A 65 -2.99 30.60 21.88
C HIS A 65 -1.99 31.75 21.67
N HIS A 66 -1.58 32.41 22.75
CA HIS A 66 -0.57 33.47 22.73
C HIS A 66 0.84 32.96 22.43
N THR A 67 1.16 31.76 22.90
CA THR A 67 2.44 31.10 22.56
C THR A 67 2.55 30.87 21.04
N LEU A 68 1.45 30.55 20.36
CA LEU A 68 1.43 30.38 18.91
C LEU A 68 1.50 31.70 18.11
N GLU A 69 1.49 32.86 18.77
CA GLU A 69 1.64 34.18 18.11
C GLU A 69 3.12 34.54 17.90
N SER A 70 4.05 33.79 18.51
CA SER A 70 5.49 34.00 18.41
C SER A 70 6.23 32.70 18.05
N ASP A 71 7.44 32.84 17.51
CA ASP A 71 8.36 31.71 17.26
C ASP A 71 9.26 31.40 18.47
N SER A 72 9.16 32.21 19.54
CA SER A 72 9.96 32.08 20.76
C SER A 72 9.14 31.60 21.96
N ILE A 73 9.83 31.11 22.99
CA ILE A 73 9.21 30.77 24.27
C ILE A 73 8.48 31.98 24.89
N LEU A 74 7.19 31.80 25.15
CA LEU A 74 6.40 32.69 25.99
C LEU A 74 6.60 32.27 27.45
N CYS A 75 7.24 33.14 28.25
CA CYS A 75 7.44 32.93 29.68
C CYS A 75 6.67 34.00 30.47
N VAL A 76 5.85 33.55 31.41
CA VAL A 76 5.04 34.36 32.33
C VAL A 76 5.42 33.96 33.76
N PRO A 77 6.35 34.72 34.40
CA PRO A 77 6.83 34.44 35.76
C PRO A 77 5.71 34.42 36.83
N ASP A 78 4.75 35.35 36.71
CA ASP A 78 3.55 35.42 37.55
C ASP A 78 2.34 35.90 36.73
N ALA A 79 1.38 35.01 36.49
CA ALA A 79 0.19 35.26 35.68
C ALA A 79 -0.78 36.26 36.33
N LEU A 80 -0.74 36.45 37.67
CA LEU A 80 -1.54 37.50 38.32
C LEU A 80 -1.02 38.90 38.02
N ASN A 81 0.27 39.03 37.71
CA ASN A 81 0.91 40.31 37.40
C ASN A 81 0.97 40.57 35.88
N ASP A 82 0.60 39.60 35.05
CA ASP A 82 0.58 39.74 33.60
C ASP A 82 -0.81 40.23 33.13
N PRO A 83 -0.92 41.44 32.54
CA PRO A 83 -2.20 42.00 32.11
C PRO A 83 -2.96 41.15 31.10
N ARG A 84 -2.27 40.27 30.36
CA ARG A 84 -2.89 39.36 29.40
C ARG A 84 -3.64 38.21 30.08
N PHE A 85 -3.23 37.83 31.29
CA PHE A 85 -3.64 36.59 31.93
C PHE A 85 -4.27 36.76 33.31
N CYS A 86 -4.11 37.90 33.96
CA CYS A 86 -4.56 38.11 35.35
C CYS A 86 -6.06 37.86 35.58
N ASN A 87 -6.89 38.05 34.56
CA ASN A 87 -8.33 37.78 34.59
C ASN A 87 -8.74 36.44 33.95
N SER A 88 -7.77 35.59 33.58
CA SER A 88 -8.06 34.32 32.94
C SER A 88 -8.74 33.34 33.91
N PRO A 89 -9.77 32.60 33.47
CA PRO A 89 -10.38 31.54 34.28
C PRO A 89 -9.40 30.48 34.75
N LEU A 90 -8.31 30.26 34.01
CA LEU A 90 -7.26 29.28 34.37
C LEU A 90 -6.30 29.80 35.45
N VAL A 91 -6.30 31.11 35.71
CA VAL A 91 -5.53 31.75 36.79
C VAL A 91 -6.39 31.88 38.04
N LEU A 92 -7.63 32.35 37.88
CA LEU A 92 -8.57 32.59 38.97
C LEU A 92 -9.29 31.31 39.45
N GLY A 93 -9.35 30.28 38.62
CA GLY A 93 -9.92 28.96 38.91
C GLY A 93 -8.97 27.85 38.55
N TYR A 94 -9.40 26.59 38.73
CA TYR A 94 -8.56 25.42 38.41
C TYR A 94 -7.98 25.50 36.98
N PRO A 95 -6.66 25.30 36.78
CA PRO A 95 -5.69 24.75 37.73
C PRO A 95 -4.90 25.79 38.56
N TYR A 96 -5.36 27.03 38.64
CA TYR A 96 -4.74 28.14 39.38
C TYR A 96 -3.34 28.47 38.89
N ILE A 97 -3.18 28.63 37.57
CA ILE A 97 -1.90 28.89 36.91
C ILE A 97 -1.31 30.20 37.44
N ARG A 98 -0.13 30.13 38.04
CA ARG A 98 0.69 31.27 38.45
C ARG A 98 1.94 31.42 37.62
N PHE A 99 2.56 30.33 37.20
CA PHE A 99 3.66 30.36 36.23
C PHE A 99 3.25 29.66 34.95
N TYR A 100 3.66 30.21 33.80
CA TYR A 100 3.50 29.58 32.50
C TYR A 100 4.76 29.75 31.66
N ALA A 101 5.25 28.65 31.08
CA ALA A 101 6.23 28.69 30.00
C ALA A 101 5.76 27.78 28.86
N GLY A 102 5.59 28.35 27.68
CA GLY A 102 5.15 27.63 26.48
C GLY A 102 6.13 27.83 25.34
N VAL A 103 6.42 26.75 24.62
CA VAL A 103 7.20 26.76 23.37
C VAL A 103 6.33 26.25 22.22
N PRO A 104 6.32 26.92 21.06
CA PRO A 104 5.55 26.47 19.90
C PRO A 104 6.14 25.18 19.32
N LEU A 105 5.26 24.27 18.89
CA LEU A 105 5.58 23.10 18.09
C LEU A 105 5.40 23.48 16.62
N ILE A 106 6.53 23.56 15.91
CA ILE A 106 6.63 24.08 14.55
C ILE A 106 6.98 22.92 13.61
N THR A 107 6.16 22.73 12.58
CA THR A 107 6.43 21.72 11.54
C THR A 107 7.64 22.09 10.68
N PRO A 108 8.25 21.14 9.95
CA PRO A 108 9.30 21.46 8.98
C PRO A 108 8.89 22.52 7.95
N ASP A 109 7.60 22.55 7.60
CA ASP A 109 6.99 23.54 6.70
C ASP A 109 6.69 24.90 7.38
N GLY A 110 7.15 25.11 8.62
CA GLY A 110 6.98 26.36 9.37
C GLY A 110 5.59 26.56 9.99
N HIS A 111 4.73 25.54 10.04
CA HIS A 111 3.39 25.68 10.62
C HIS A 111 3.40 25.45 12.13
N ARG A 112 2.77 26.35 12.87
CA ARG A 112 2.56 26.20 14.32
C ARG A 112 1.31 25.36 14.58
N ILE A 113 1.48 24.17 15.14
CA ILE A 113 0.40 23.18 15.28
C ILE A 113 0.04 22.86 16.73
N GLY A 114 0.85 23.33 17.68
CA GLY A 114 0.67 23.02 19.09
C GLY A 114 1.75 23.64 19.96
N THR A 115 1.80 23.25 21.22
CA THR A 115 2.79 23.74 22.18
C THR A 115 3.23 22.63 23.13
N LEU A 116 4.48 22.71 23.60
CA LEU A 116 4.91 22.08 24.84
C LEU A 116 4.88 23.15 25.93
N CYS A 117 4.21 22.87 27.04
CA CYS A 117 4.02 23.84 28.11
C CYS A 117 4.38 23.28 29.48
N LEU A 118 4.82 24.19 30.34
CA LEU A 118 5.12 24.01 31.75
C LEU A 118 4.26 25.00 32.54
N THR A 119 3.63 24.54 33.61
CA THR A 119 2.84 25.42 34.49
C THR A 119 3.04 25.09 35.96
N ASP A 120 2.93 26.11 36.79
CA ASP A 120 2.96 25.98 38.26
C ASP A 120 1.85 26.84 38.88
N ASN A 121 1.36 26.44 40.06
CA ASN A 121 0.44 27.22 40.89
C ASN A 121 1.17 28.19 41.84
N HIS A 122 2.50 28.26 41.77
CA HIS A 122 3.33 29.30 42.38
C HIS A 122 4.09 30.11 41.33
N PRO A 123 4.36 31.42 41.58
CA PRO A 123 5.25 32.20 40.74
C PRO A 123 6.65 31.58 40.67
N ARG A 124 7.33 31.75 39.54
CA ARG A 124 8.71 31.30 39.35
C ARG A 124 9.57 32.40 38.75
N PRO A 125 10.91 32.36 38.95
CA PRO A 125 11.81 33.29 38.27
C PRO A 125 11.69 33.15 36.75
N ALA A 126 12.12 34.20 36.04
CA ALA A 126 12.25 34.13 34.59
C ALA A 126 13.21 32.98 34.19
N MET A 127 12.89 32.27 33.12
CA MET A 127 13.70 31.16 32.63
C MET A 127 15.12 31.62 32.28
N SER A 128 16.12 30.88 32.76
CA SER A 128 17.51 31.08 32.38
C SER A 128 17.72 30.76 30.88
N PRO A 129 18.82 31.22 30.26
CA PRO A 129 19.15 30.85 28.88
C PRO A 129 19.24 29.32 28.70
N THR A 130 19.79 28.60 29.69
CA THR A 130 19.87 27.15 29.70
C THR A 130 18.49 26.50 29.77
N ASP A 131 17.59 26.99 30.64
CA ASP A 131 16.22 26.47 30.72
C ASP A 131 15.45 26.69 29.41
N ARG A 132 15.65 27.84 28.77
CA ARG A 132 15.07 28.14 27.47
C ARG A 132 15.56 27.15 26.41
N GLN A 133 16.87 26.91 26.36
CA GLN A 133 17.43 25.93 25.43
C GLN A 133 16.87 24.52 25.69
N ASN A 134 16.86 24.07 26.94
CA ASN A 134 16.32 22.77 27.32
C ASN A 134 14.85 22.59 26.90
N LEU A 135 14.03 23.64 27.04
CA LEU A 135 12.61 23.60 26.68
C LEU A 135 12.45 23.55 25.15
N THR A 136 13.27 24.30 24.42
CA THR A 136 13.33 24.25 22.95
C THR A 136 13.76 22.88 22.45
N ASP A 137 14.77 22.26 23.06
CA ASP A 137 15.25 20.92 22.69
C ASP A 137 14.17 19.85 22.94
N LEU A 138 13.46 19.94 24.07
CA LEU A 138 12.32 19.05 24.34
C LEU A 138 11.17 19.26 23.34
N ALA A 139 10.91 20.49 22.89
CA ALA A 139 9.94 20.77 21.85
C ALA A 139 10.33 20.12 20.52
N ALA A 140 11.62 20.16 20.17
CA ALA A 140 12.17 19.49 18.99
C ALA A 140 11.97 17.96 19.09
N LEU A 141 12.26 17.35 20.25
CA LEU A 141 12.01 15.91 20.46
C LEU A 141 10.52 15.54 20.34
N VAL A 142 9.61 16.40 20.81
CA VAL A 142 8.17 16.21 20.62
C VAL A 142 7.83 16.28 19.12
N MET A 143 8.37 17.26 18.38
CA MET A 143 8.16 17.38 16.94
C MET A 143 8.72 16.18 16.16
N ASP A 144 9.92 15.69 16.49
CA ASP A 144 10.50 14.50 15.88
C ASP A 144 9.58 13.29 16.09
N ARG A 145 9.02 13.13 17.29
CA ARG A 145 8.05 12.06 17.56
C ARG A 145 6.76 12.22 16.75
N MET A 146 6.29 13.46 16.56
CA MET A 146 5.14 13.75 15.71
C MET A 146 5.43 13.41 14.24
N GLU A 147 6.63 13.70 13.72
CA GLU A 147 7.03 13.34 12.36
C GLU A 147 7.10 11.83 12.17
N VAL A 148 7.72 11.10 13.11
CA VAL A 148 7.74 9.63 13.06
C VAL A 148 6.31 9.07 13.00
N HIS A 149 5.41 9.58 13.85
CA HIS A 149 4.02 9.15 13.82
C HIS A 149 3.32 9.46 12.49
N ARG A 150 3.56 10.66 11.93
CA ARG A 150 3.00 11.04 10.62
C ARG A 150 3.47 10.09 9.52
N MET A 151 4.75 9.72 9.52
CA MET A 151 5.31 8.75 8.58
C MET A 151 4.72 7.35 8.76
N GLU A 152 4.53 6.89 10.00
CA GLU A 152 3.89 5.61 10.30
C GLU A 152 2.45 5.56 9.75
N VAL A 153 1.67 6.62 9.97
CA VAL A 153 0.28 6.73 9.47
C VAL A 153 0.25 6.72 7.94
N LEU A 154 1.13 7.49 7.28
CA LEU A 154 1.22 7.52 5.82
C LEU A 154 1.63 6.16 5.25
N ARG A 155 2.59 5.48 5.88
CA ARG A 155 3.04 4.15 5.47
C ARG A 155 1.92 3.12 5.56
N HIS A 156 1.16 3.13 6.66
CA HIS A 156 0.02 2.24 6.84
C HIS A 156 -1.07 2.46 5.79
N ALA A 157 -1.40 3.72 5.50
CA ALA A 157 -2.38 4.05 4.47
C ALA A 157 -1.94 3.58 3.07
N SER A 158 -0.64 3.68 2.75
CA SER A 158 -0.09 3.19 1.48
C SER A 158 -0.11 1.66 1.39
N GLN A 159 0.27 0.96 2.46
CA GLN A 159 0.29 -0.50 2.48
C GLN A 159 -1.11 -1.10 2.30
N GLN A 160 -2.10 -0.60 3.04
CA GLN A 160 -3.49 -1.06 2.93
C GLN A 160 -4.07 -0.86 1.53
N ARG A 161 -3.69 0.24 0.84
CA ARG A 161 -4.15 0.49 -0.53
C ARG A 161 -3.57 -0.52 -1.52
N LEU A 162 -2.27 -0.85 -1.39
CA LEU A 162 -1.63 -1.87 -2.22
C LEU A 162 -2.22 -3.26 -1.98
N GLU A 163 -2.48 -3.62 -0.72
CA GLU A 163 -3.15 -4.86 -0.35
C GLU A 163 -4.56 -4.95 -0.93
N ALA A 164 -5.36 -3.89 -0.81
CA ALA A 164 -6.75 -3.87 -1.31
C ALA A 164 -6.85 -4.02 -2.83
N ILE A 165 -5.93 -3.40 -3.58
CA ILE A 165 -5.86 -3.55 -5.05
C ILE A 165 -5.52 -4.99 -5.42
N SER A 166 -4.59 -5.61 -4.68
CA SER A 166 -4.18 -6.99 -4.94
C SER A 166 -5.26 -8.02 -4.61
N VAL A 167 -5.99 -7.83 -3.50
CA VAL A 167 -7.05 -8.75 -3.05
C VAL A 167 -8.26 -8.75 -3.98
N THR A 168 -8.56 -7.62 -4.61
CA THR A 168 -9.70 -7.49 -5.54
C THR A 168 -9.36 -7.84 -6.98
N SER A 169 -8.08 -8.09 -7.30
CA SER A 169 -7.66 -8.52 -8.63
C SER A 169 -8.24 -9.89 -8.96
N PRO A 170 -8.86 -10.08 -10.14
CA PRO A 170 -9.25 -11.41 -10.63
C PRO A 170 -8.03 -12.21 -11.13
N ASP A 171 -6.94 -11.52 -11.48
CA ASP A 171 -5.69 -12.12 -11.94
C ASP A 171 -4.80 -12.47 -10.73
N ALA A 172 -4.09 -13.58 -10.84
CA ALA A 172 -3.16 -14.04 -9.81
C ALA A 172 -1.93 -13.13 -9.79
N ILE A 173 -1.56 -12.64 -8.62
CA ILE A 173 -0.40 -11.77 -8.40
C ILE A 173 0.57 -12.50 -7.48
N ILE A 174 1.78 -12.73 -8.00
CA ILE A 174 2.87 -13.42 -7.31
C ILE A 174 4.10 -12.54 -7.35
N CYS A 175 4.75 -12.33 -6.21
CA CYS A 175 6.07 -11.70 -6.17
C CYS A 175 7.08 -12.72 -5.65
N THR A 176 8.27 -12.72 -6.22
CA THR A 176 9.38 -13.58 -5.81
C THR A 176 10.64 -12.75 -5.66
N ASP A 177 11.43 -13.10 -4.64
CA ASP A 177 12.84 -12.78 -4.55
C ASP A 177 13.61 -13.96 -5.15
N LEU A 178 14.63 -13.68 -5.96
CA LEU A 178 15.43 -14.72 -6.63
C LEU A 178 16.15 -15.66 -5.65
N ASN A 179 16.47 -15.20 -4.44
CA ASN A 179 17.17 -15.97 -3.42
C ASN A 179 16.23 -16.60 -2.38
N ARG A 180 15.07 -15.97 -2.15
CA ARG A 180 14.15 -16.37 -1.07
C ARG A 180 12.88 -17.07 -1.56
N GLY A 181 12.65 -17.12 -2.86
CA GLY A 181 11.42 -17.66 -3.44
C GLY A 181 10.24 -16.68 -3.32
N ILE A 182 9.02 -17.21 -3.34
CA ILE A 182 7.78 -16.43 -3.32
C ILE A 182 7.66 -15.63 -2.01
N THR A 183 7.54 -14.32 -2.15
CA THR A 183 7.38 -13.36 -1.06
C THR A 183 5.98 -12.77 -1.00
N PHE A 184 5.17 -12.96 -2.04
CA PHE A 184 3.80 -12.48 -2.09
C PHE A 184 2.90 -13.41 -2.90
N TRP A 185 1.69 -13.65 -2.38
CA TRP A 185 0.69 -14.52 -2.98
C TRP A 185 -0.71 -13.98 -2.68
N ASN A 186 -1.42 -13.49 -3.70
CA ASN A 186 -2.76 -12.93 -3.51
C ASN A 186 -3.87 -14.02 -3.51
N PRO A 187 -5.09 -13.71 -3.06
CA PRO A 187 -6.20 -14.68 -3.04
C PRO A 187 -6.55 -15.24 -4.42
N ALA A 188 -6.41 -14.46 -5.50
CA ALA A 188 -6.63 -14.95 -6.85
C ALA A 188 -5.62 -16.03 -7.25
N ALA A 189 -4.36 -15.94 -6.79
CA ALA A 189 -3.37 -17.00 -6.97
C ALA A 189 -3.78 -18.29 -6.25
N THR A 190 -4.34 -18.21 -5.03
CA THR A 190 -4.90 -19.39 -4.36
C THR A 190 -6.04 -20.01 -5.15
N ASN A 191 -7.00 -19.20 -5.61
CA ASN A 191 -8.11 -19.69 -6.41
C ASN A 191 -7.66 -20.31 -7.74
N MET A 192 -6.62 -19.73 -8.37
CA MET A 192 -6.11 -20.17 -9.66
C MET A 192 -5.26 -21.45 -9.53
N PHE A 193 -4.27 -21.48 -8.64
CA PHE A 193 -3.34 -22.61 -8.55
C PHE A 193 -3.76 -23.69 -7.55
N GLY A 194 -4.69 -23.38 -6.64
CA GLY A 194 -5.18 -24.30 -5.62
C GLY A 194 -4.23 -24.51 -4.44
N TYR A 195 -3.24 -23.63 -4.27
CA TYR A 195 -2.32 -23.63 -3.12
C TYR A 195 -2.66 -22.48 -2.16
N ASP A 196 -2.55 -22.76 -0.86
CA ASP A 196 -2.66 -21.69 0.13
C ASP A 196 -1.38 -20.85 0.16
N ALA A 197 -1.53 -19.56 0.48
CA ALA A 197 -0.40 -18.63 0.55
C ALA A 197 0.71 -19.17 1.47
N SER A 198 0.34 -19.68 2.65
CA SER A 198 1.28 -20.24 3.64
C SER A 198 2.10 -21.42 3.11
N GLU A 199 1.55 -22.19 2.17
CA GLU A 199 2.25 -23.32 1.56
C GLU A 199 3.26 -22.85 0.50
N MET A 200 3.02 -21.69 -0.11
CA MET A 200 3.82 -21.18 -1.23
C MET A 200 4.89 -20.20 -0.78
N MET A 201 4.72 -19.52 0.36
CA MET A 201 5.73 -18.62 0.90
C MET A 201 7.10 -19.30 1.02
N GLY A 202 8.12 -18.71 0.41
CA GLY A 202 9.49 -19.21 0.40
C GLY A 202 9.79 -20.31 -0.63
N LYS A 203 8.78 -20.80 -1.37
CA LYS A 203 8.98 -21.77 -2.46
C LYS A 203 9.28 -21.06 -3.78
N TYR A 204 9.92 -21.76 -4.70
CA TYR A 204 10.17 -21.24 -6.05
C TYR A 204 8.99 -21.50 -6.98
N VAL A 205 8.69 -20.55 -7.86
CA VAL A 205 7.54 -20.64 -8.79
C VAL A 205 7.69 -21.72 -9.87
N ALA A 206 8.86 -22.35 -10.02
CA ALA A 206 9.09 -23.43 -10.99
C ALA A 206 8.13 -24.63 -10.80
N GLY A 207 7.55 -24.80 -9.61
CA GLY A 207 6.52 -25.81 -9.34
C GLY A 207 5.13 -25.48 -9.90
N LEU A 208 4.90 -24.24 -10.34
CA LEU A 208 3.63 -23.76 -10.89
C LEU A 208 3.55 -23.88 -12.41
N ILE A 209 4.57 -24.44 -13.05
CA ILE A 209 4.66 -24.62 -14.50
C ILE A 209 5.06 -26.07 -14.83
N PRO A 210 4.60 -26.63 -15.96
CA PRO A 210 5.06 -27.93 -16.44
C PRO A 210 6.56 -27.96 -16.72
N GLU A 211 7.20 -29.12 -16.59
CA GLU A 211 8.64 -29.29 -16.85
C GLU A 211 9.07 -28.79 -18.24
N ARG A 212 8.23 -29.01 -19.26
CA ARG A 212 8.47 -28.54 -20.63
C ARG A 212 8.57 -27.01 -20.77
N CYS A 213 8.01 -26.25 -19.83
CA CYS A 213 7.99 -24.79 -19.84
C CYS A 213 9.05 -24.17 -18.89
N GLN A 214 9.76 -24.99 -18.10
CA GLN A 214 10.72 -24.49 -17.11
C GLN A 214 11.93 -23.80 -17.75
N THR A 215 12.37 -24.25 -18.93
CA THR A 215 13.49 -23.64 -19.65
C THR A 215 13.17 -22.22 -20.11
N ASP A 216 11.97 -22.03 -20.69
CA ASP A 216 11.52 -20.71 -21.16
C ASP A 216 11.38 -19.72 -19.99
N TYR A 217 10.85 -20.21 -18.87
CA TYR A 217 10.75 -19.43 -17.63
C TYR A 217 12.13 -19.04 -17.08
N ARG A 218 13.08 -19.98 -17.02
CA ARG A 218 14.45 -19.70 -16.52
C ARG A 218 15.16 -18.67 -17.39
N ASN A 219 15.05 -18.78 -18.70
CA ASN A 219 15.63 -17.81 -19.62
C ASN A 219 15.07 -16.40 -19.40
N GLU A 220 13.77 -16.28 -19.09
CA GLU A 220 13.15 -14.98 -18.84
C GLU A 220 13.54 -14.40 -17.47
N LEU A 221 13.71 -15.25 -16.45
CA LEU A 221 14.31 -14.83 -15.17
C LEU A 221 15.75 -14.33 -15.35
N ASP A 222 16.60 -15.10 -16.04
CA ASP A 222 17.99 -14.75 -16.28
C ASP A 222 18.08 -13.42 -17.03
N ARG A 223 17.16 -13.16 -17.97
CA ARG A 223 17.07 -11.88 -18.67
C ARG A 223 16.70 -10.72 -17.74
N LEU A 224 15.65 -10.88 -16.93
CA LEU A 224 15.22 -9.86 -15.95
C LEU A 224 16.30 -9.58 -14.89
N GLU A 225 17.21 -10.54 -14.66
CA GLU A 225 18.35 -10.39 -13.78
C GLU A 225 19.51 -9.63 -14.43
N HIS A 226 19.73 -9.75 -15.74
CA HIS A 226 20.91 -9.18 -16.40
C HIS A 226 20.65 -7.86 -17.14
N ASP A 227 19.38 -7.52 -17.38
CA ASP A 227 18.97 -6.35 -18.17
C ASP A 227 18.10 -5.39 -17.34
N ASP A 228 18.71 -4.33 -16.80
CA ASP A 228 18.00 -3.31 -16.02
C ASP A 228 16.99 -2.51 -16.88
N ASP A 229 17.10 -2.51 -18.23
CA ASP A 229 16.10 -1.90 -19.12
C ASP A 229 14.90 -2.84 -19.37
N ALA A 230 15.07 -4.16 -19.24
CA ALA A 230 13.97 -5.13 -19.30
C ALA A 230 12.99 -5.00 -18.11
N ILE A 231 13.42 -4.34 -17.03
CA ILE A 231 12.60 -4.00 -15.86
C ILE A 231 11.50 -2.97 -16.22
N ALA A 232 11.74 -2.11 -17.21
CA ALA A 232 10.88 -0.97 -17.52
C ALA A 232 9.75 -1.28 -18.52
N VAL A 233 9.82 -2.39 -19.26
CA VAL A 233 8.82 -2.75 -20.28
C VAL A 233 8.13 -4.06 -19.88
N PRO A 234 6.88 -4.00 -19.39
CA PRO A 234 6.11 -5.21 -19.11
C PRO A 234 5.99 -6.03 -20.38
N ARG A 235 6.51 -7.26 -20.36
CA ARG A 235 6.33 -8.21 -21.44
C ARG A 235 5.30 -9.23 -21.03
N THR A 236 4.38 -9.49 -21.95
CA THR A 236 3.34 -10.48 -21.77
C THR A 236 3.65 -11.73 -22.58
N LEU A 237 3.70 -12.87 -21.90
CA LEU A 237 4.00 -14.18 -22.47
C LEU A 237 2.81 -15.12 -22.28
N GLN A 238 2.55 -15.98 -23.28
CA GLN A 238 1.64 -17.10 -23.11
C GLN A 238 2.44 -18.32 -22.65
N ILE A 239 2.07 -18.88 -21.51
CA ILE A 239 2.70 -20.06 -20.92
C ILE A 239 1.64 -21.08 -20.52
N TRP A 240 2.09 -22.27 -20.12
CA TRP A 240 1.23 -23.24 -19.44
C TRP A 240 1.50 -23.18 -17.94
N GLY A 241 0.45 -22.94 -17.17
CA GLY A 241 0.45 -23.10 -15.72
C GLY A 241 0.07 -24.52 -15.32
N LYS A 242 0.42 -24.91 -14.09
CA LYS A 242 0.07 -26.20 -13.50
C LYS A 242 -0.55 -25.98 -12.12
N ARG A 243 -1.78 -26.46 -11.92
CA ARG A 243 -2.50 -26.41 -10.64
C ARG A 243 -2.01 -27.51 -9.69
N CYS A 244 -2.37 -27.42 -8.40
CA CYS A 244 -1.97 -28.39 -7.37
C CYS A 244 -2.46 -29.83 -7.63
N ASN A 245 -3.58 -29.99 -8.32
CA ASN A 245 -4.14 -31.27 -8.77
C ASN A 245 -3.40 -31.86 -9.99
N GLY A 246 -2.43 -31.13 -10.55
CA GLY A 246 -1.67 -31.53 -11.74
C GLY A 246 -2.26 -31.08 -13.08
N GLU A 247 -3.44 -30.48 -13.09
CA GLU A 247 -4.10 -29.93 -14.28
C GLU A 247 -3.26 -28.79 -14.88
N GLU A 248 -3.10 -28.81 -16.19
CA GLU A 248 -2.38 -27.77 -16.92
C GLU A 248 -3.38 -26.83 -17.61
N PHE A 249 -3.11 -25.53 -17.56
CA PHE A 249 -3.98 -24.51 -18.14
C PHE A 249 -3.17 -23.46 -18.90
N PRO A 250 -3.70 -22.90 -20.00
CA PRO A 250 -3.05 -21.80 -20.69
C PRO A 250 -3.18 -20.52 -19.86
N ALA A 251 -2.06 -19.83 -19.69
CA ALA A 251 -1.97 -18.61 -18.91
C ALA A 251 -1.23 -17.51 -19.68
N GLU A 252 -1.65 -16.27 -19.46
CA GLU A 252 -0.98 -15.08 -19.94
C GLU A 252 -0.28 -14.40 -18.76
N VAL A 253 1.04 -14.27 -18.81
CA VAL A 253 1.86 -13.77 -17.70
C VAL A 253 2.56 -12.49 -18.10
N SER A 254 2.37 -11.45 -17.29
CA SER A 254 3.12 -10.20 -17.38
C SER A 254 4.14 -10.12 -16.26
N PHE A 255 5.39 -9.88 -16.63
CA PHE A 255 6.50 -9.77 -15.68
C PHE A 255 6.87 -8.30 -15.46
N SER A 256 7.19 -7.96 -14.21
CA SER A 256 7.74 -6.65 -13.83
C SER A 256 8.83 -6.85 -12.78
N GLY A 257 10.04 -6.33 -13.02
CA GLY A 257 11.10 -6.31 -12.02
C GLY A 257 11.07 -5.03 -11.18
N TRP A 258 11.71 -5.04 -10.01
CA TRP A 258 12.17 -3.83 -9.33
C TRP A 258 13.30 -4.16 -8.34
N ARG A 259 13.94 -3.12 -7.81
CA ARG A 259 14.97 -3.23 -6.78
C ARG A 259 14.49 -2.59 -5.48
N GLU A 260 14.77 -3.24 -4.37
CA GLU A 260 14.57 -2.70 -3.02
C GLU A 260 15.88 -2.89 -2.23
N GLY A 261 16.69 -1.82 -2.15
CA GLY A 261 18.05 -1.90 -1.64
C GLY A 261 18.98 -2.71 -2.55
N GLU A 262 19.66 -3.71 -1.99
CA GLU A 262 20.49 -4.67 -2.74
C GLU A 262 19.69 -5.85 -3.30
N GLU A 263 18.44 -6.05 -2.85
CA GLU A 263 17.61 -7.16 -3.26
C GLU A 263 16.82 -6.86 -4.55
N ARG A 264 16.61 -7.90 -5.35
CA ARG A 264 15.88 -7.87 -6.62
C ARG A 264 14.60 -8.67 -6.49
N TYR A 265 13.51 -8.05 -6.91
CA TYR A 265 12.17 -8.61 -6.86
C TYR A 265 11.60 -8.72 -8.27
N VAL A 266 10.85 -9.80 -8.51
CA VAL A 266 10.10 -10.02 -9.75
C VAL A 266 8.64 -10.23 -9.39
N GLY A 267 7.78 -9.38 -9.92
CA GLY A 267 6.33 -9.49 -9.86
C GLY A 267 5.79 -10.15 -11.13
N MET A 268 4.78 -10.99 -10.96
CA MET A 268 4.08 -11.71 -12.01
C MET A 268 2.59 -11.50 -11.85
N ILE A 269 1.95 -11.00 -12.90
CA ILE A 269 0.50 -10.98 -13.03
C ILE A 269 0.12 -12.07 -14.01
N ILE A 270 -0.59 -13.07 -13.53
CA ILE A 270 -0.96 -14.27 -14.27
C ILE A 270 -2.47 -14.26 -14.48
N ARG A 271 -2.89 -14.28 -15.74
CA ARG A 271 -4.27 -14.42 -16.13
C ARG A 271 -4.50 -15.82 -16.70
N ASP A 272 -5.48 -16.52 -16.15
CA ASP A 272 -5.98 -17.76 -16.74
C ASP A 272 -6.76 -17.42 -18.00
N VAL A 273 -6.32 -17.94 -19.15
CA VAL A 273 -6.92 -17.69 -20.46
C VAL A 273 -7.60 -18.93 -21.03
N THR A 274 -7.91 -19.92 -20.20
CA THR A 274 -8.56 -21.18 -20.59
C THR A 274 -9.83 -20.93 -21.40
N LEU A 275 -10.74 -20.07 -20.89
CA LEU A 275 -11.99 -19.74 -21.58
C LEU A 275 -11.76 -19.10 -22.96
N ARG A 276 -10.76 -18.23 -23.08
CA ARG A 276 -10.41 -17.58 -24.36
C ARG A 276 -9.87 -18.62 -25.33
N TYR A 277 -8.94 -19.46 -24.88
CA TYR A 277 -8.32 -20.51 -25.68
C TYR A 277 -9.35 -21.55 -26.17
N GLU A 278 -10.25 -22.01 -25.29
CA GLU A 278 -11.33 -22.94 -25.65
C GLU A 278 -12.33 -22.33 -26.63
N SER A 279 -12.69 -21.06 -26.44
CA SER A 279 -13.58 -20.36 -27.37
C SER A 279 -12.95 -20.21 -28.76
N GLU A 280 -11.67 -19.84 -28.84
CA GLU A 280 -10.94 -19.74 -30.11
C GLU A 280 -10.81 -21.11 -30.79
N ALA A 281 -10.46 -22.16 -30.02
CA ALA A 281 -10.39 -23.51 -30.53
C ALA A 281 -11.74 -23.99 -31.08
N ARG A 282 -12.84 -23.71 -30.37
CA ARG A 282 -14.20 -24.07 -30.81
C ARG A 282 -14.64 -23.30 -32.05
N LEU A 283 -14.28 -22.02 -32.17
CA LEU A 283 -14.56 -21.24 -33.38
C LEU A 283 -13.77 -21.78 -34.59
N CYS A 284 -12.49 -22.14 -34.40
CA CYS A 284 -11.69 -22.81 -35.43
C CYS A 284 -12.28 -24.16 -35.83
N GLU A 285 -12.76 -24.96 -34.87
CA GLU A 285 -13.44 -26.22 -35.13
C GLU A 285 -14.73 -26.01 -35.95
N LEU A 286 -15.60 -25.08 -35.53
CA LEU A 286 -16.84 -24.78 -36.26
C LEU A 286 -16.61 -24.19 -37.66
N ALA A 287 -15.56 -23.39 -37.85
CA ALA A 287 -15.20 -22.87 -39.18
C ALA A 287 -14.61 -23.96 -40.10
N SER A 288 -13.99 -24.97 -39.50
CA SER A 288 -13.33 -26.05 -40.24
C SER A 288 -14.22 -27.27 -40.49
N LEU A 289 -15.41 -27.34 -39.91
CA LEU A 289 -16.36 -28.44 -40.08
C LEU A 289 -17.64 -28.01 -40.82
N ASP A 290 -18.19 -28.93 -41.61
CA ASP A 290 -19.54 -28.81 -42.19
C ASP A 290 -20.61 -29.18 -41.16
N MET A 291 -21.61 -28.31 -40.96
CA MET A 291 -22.60 -28.43 -39.89
C MET A 291 -23.51 -29.66 -40.01
N LEU A 292 -23.71 -30.17 -41.23
CA LEU A 292 -24.62 -31.29 -41.49
C LEU A 292 -23.91 -32.64 -41.31
N THR A 293 -22.65 -32.71 -41.76
CA THR A 293 -21.88 -33.96 -41.81
C THR A 293 -20.90 -34.11 -40.65
N ARG A 294 -20.56 -33.03 -39.94
CA ARG A 294 -19.45 -32.95 -38.97
C ARG A 294 -18.10 -33.39 -39.56
N LEU A 295 -17.97 -33.40 -40.89
CA LEU A 295 -16.72 -33.64 -41.60
C LEU A 295 -16.04 -32.31 -41.92
N ALA A 296 -14.76 -32.35 -42.29
CA ALA A 296 -14.02 -31.17 -42.70
C ALA A 296 -14.78 -30.41 -43.80
N SER A 297 -14.98 -29.11 -43.60
CA SER A 297 -15.56 -28.24 -44.61
C SER A 297 -14.69 -28.24 -45.86
N ARG A 298 -15.28 -28.00 -47.03
CA ARG A 298 -14.53 -27.92 -48.29
C ARG A 298 -13.35 -26.95 -48.21
N SER A 299 -13.52 -25.83 -47.50
CA SER A 299 -12.47 -24.82 -47.30
C SER A 299 -11.32 -25.36 -46.44
N ALA A 300 -11.65 -26.04 -45.33
CA ALA A 300 -10.65 -26.66 -44.46
C ALA A 300 -9.89 -27.79 -45.17
N PHE A 301 -10.60 -28.63 -45.93
CA PHE A 301 -10.00 -29.67 -46.76
C PHE A 301 -9.01 -29.10 -47.78
N MET A 302 -9.41 -28.07 -48.55
CA MET A 302 -8.52 -27.44 -49.54
C MET A 302 -7.30 -26.78 -48.89
N THR A 303 -7.48 -26.15 -47.72
CA THR A 303 -6.38 -25.54 -46.96
C THR A 303 -5.37 -26.59 -46.50
N GLN A 304 -5.85 -27.74 -45.98
CA GLN A 304 -5.00 -28.86 -45.56
C GLN A 304 -4.25 -29.48 -46.75
N LEU A 305 -4.92 -29.63 -47.90
CA LEU A 305 -4.32 -30.15 -49.13
C LEU A 305 -3.18 -29.24 -49.63
N SER A 306 -3.38 -27.91 -49.61
CA SER A 306 -2.34 -26.94 -49.98
C SER A 306 -1.10 -27.07 -49.08
N LYS A 307 -1.30 -27.11 -47.76
CA LYS A 307 -0.22 -27.28 -46.78
C LYS A 307 0.56 -28.59 -46.99
N LEU A 308 -0.13 -29.69 -47.27
CA LEU A 308 0.52 -30.98 -47.54
C LEU A 308 1.33 -30.94 -48.84
N THR A 309 0.81 -30.25 -49.87
CA THR A 309 1.51 -30.05 -51.14
C THR A 309 2.77 -29.20 -50.95
N GLU A 310 2.67 -28.10 -50.18
CA GLU A 310 3.78 -27.19 -49.90
C GLU A 310 4.86 -27.80 -49.00
N SER A 311 4.48 -28.66 -48.06
CA SER A 311 5.43 -29.30 -47.14
C SER A 311 6.29 -30.40 -47.79
N GLY A 312 5.99 -30.80 -49.03
CA GLY A 312 6.75 -31.81 -49.77
C GLY A 312 6.65 -33.23 -49.18
N VAL A 313 5.71 -33.46 -48.27
CA VAL A 313 5.47 -34.77 -47.65
C VAL A 313 4.61 -35.61 -48.60
N PRO A 314 4.99 -36.86 -48.93
CA PRO A 314 4.15 -37.72 -49.78
C PRO A 314 2.82 -38.04 -49.08
N TYR A 315 1.71 -37.88 -49.81
CA TYR A 315 0.36 -38.18 -49.32
C TYR A 315 -0.48 -38.90 -50.38
N THR A 316 -1.51 -39.62 -49.93
CA THR A 316 -2.50 -40.29 -50.79
C THR A 316 -3.86 -39.63 -50.60
N LEU A 317 -4.50 -39.25 -51.70
CA LEU A 317 -5.87 -38.75 -51.69
C LEU A 317 -6.82 -39.80 -52.27
N LEU A 318 -7.83 -40.19 -51.48
CA LEU A 318 -8.93 -41.05 -51.93
C LEU A 318 -10.15 -40.17 -52.18
N MET A 319 -10.72 -40.25 -53.37
CA MET A 319 -11.95 -39.54 -53.73
C MET A 319 -13.00 -40.56 -54.17
N THR A 320 -14.17 -40.49 -53.56
CA THR A 320 -15.31 -41.37 -53.85
C THR A 320 -16.49 -40.51 -54.24
N ASP A 321 -17.08 -40.79 -55.40
CA ASP A 321 -18.30 -40.15 -55.88
C ASP A 321 -19.47 -41.14 -55.85
N LEU A 322 -20.69 -40.62 -55.73
CA LEU A 322 -21.90 -41.44 -55.80
C LEU A 322 -22.60 -41.19 -57.14
N ASP A 323 -22.54 -42.19 -58.02
CA ASP A 323 -23.18 -42.11 -59.34
C ASP A 323 -24.68 -41.85 -59.23
N SER A 324 -25.18 -40.94 -60.07
CA SER A 324 -26.60 -40.57 -60.17
C SER A 324 -27.27 -40.07 -58.87
N PHE A 325 -26.50 -39.73 -57.83
CA PHE A 325 -27.06 -39.27 -56.55
C PHE A 325 -27.90 -38.00 -56.66
N LYS A 326 -27.60 -37.14 -57.64
CA LYS A 326 -28.35 -35.91 -57.91
C LYS A 326 -29.83 -36.18 -58.21
N GLU A 327 -30.14 -37.20 -59.01
CA GLU A 327 -31.53 -37.54 -59.39
C GLU A 327 -32.33 -38.05 -58.18
N VAL A 328 -31.68 -38.77 -57.26
CA VAL A 328 -32.28 -39.25 -56.02
C VAL A 328 -32.54 -38.11 -55.04
N ASN A 329 -31.61 -37.16 -54.91
CA ASN A 329 -31.78 -36.01 -54.04
C ASN A 329 -32.85 -35.04 -54.55
N ASP A 330 -32.99 -34.90 -55.88
CA ASP A 330 -34.01 -34.04 -56.51
C ASP A 330 -35.43 -34.64 -56.40
N THR A 331 -35.56 -35.96 -56.24
CA THR A 331 -36.86 -36.64 -56.04
C THR A 331 -37.34 -36.69 -54.60
N LEU A 332 -36.43 -36.61 -53.62
CA LEU A 332 -36.73 -36.67 -52.18
C LEU A 332 -36.93 -35.30 -51.51
N ASN A 333 -36.61 -34.19 -52.17
CA ASN A 333 -36.74 -32.82 -51.66
C ASN A 333 -38.08 -32.12 -52.02
N ASN A 334 -39.14 -32.87 -52.28
CA ASN A 334 -40.51 -32.33 -52.48
C ASN A 334 -41.36 -32.45 -51.21
#